data_AF-A0A8B3LP10-F1
#
_entry.id   AF-A0A8B3LP10-F1
#
_cell.length_a   1.000
_cell.length_b   1.000
_cell.length_c   1.000
_cell.angle_alpha   90.00
_cell.angle_beta   90.00
_cell.angle_gamma   90.00
#
_symmetry.space_group_name_H-M   'P 1'
#
loop_
_entity.id
_entity.type
_entity.pdbx_description
1 polymer ?
#
loop_
_entity_poly.entity_id
_entity_poly.type
_entity_poly.pdbx_seq_one_letter_code
_entity_poly.pdbx_strand_id
1 'polypeptide(L)'
;MRISAQAVFAWADFRITLAERPRAKGRGQTPQAGTDSGSPGFAGRGLLREAVARLRDGRWVAVVVALAFLAGVIAIAGRIASGQAADNLRETALAALPLAAGTLTGEIEKQRLVPLVLARDDAVRGALRRAGKMKEKALNDKLKSIAGDASASAIYIIDTAGIAISASNADEPASFVGIDYNFRHYFQEAMSKGAASQYGLGTISGRPGLYLASRVDDGGKPLGVAVLKVELDGVEANWRSSGFLVFITDERGVVLATSQPDWRFRALGPLSAEDTAAAHEHLQFGDAGFEP
;
A
#
# COMPACT_ATOMS: atom_id res chain seq x y z
N MET A 1 1.64 1.13 -20.06
CA MET A 1 1.18 -0.23 -19.72
C MET A 1 1.37 -0.39 -18.22
N ARG A 2 0.31 -0.49 -17.41
CA ARG A 2 0.46 -0.72 -15.96
C ARG A 2 0.79 -2.21 -15.78
N ILE A 3 2.01 -2.53 -15.40
CA ILE A 3 2.39 -3.89 -15.04
C ILE A 3 2.12 -4.03 -13.54
N SER A 4 1.12 -4.82 -13.19
CA SER A 4 0.82 -5.19 -11.81
C SER A 4 1.13 -6.67 -11.59
N ALA A 5 1.67 -6.99 -10.44
CA ALA A 5 1.78 -8.36 -9.97
C ALA A 5 1.32 -8.43 -8.52
N GLN A 6 0.66 -9.55 -8.17
CA GLN A 6 -0.11 -9.68 -6.93
C GLN A 6 0.32 -10.91 -6.12
N ALA A 7 0.35 -10.77 -4.79
CA ALA A 7 0.47 -11.88 -3.85
C ALA A 7 -0.77 -11.90 -2.93
N VAL A 8 -1.33 -13.09 -2.71
CA VAL A 8 -2.53 -13.35 -1.87
C VAL A 8 -2.10 -14.17 -0.65
N PHE A 9 -2.62 -13.82 0.53
CA PHE A 9 -2.31 -14.50 1.79
C PHE A 9 -3.49 -15.36 2.23
N ALA A 10 -3.24 -16.64 2.54
CA ALA A 10 -4.29 -17.60 2.93
C ALA A 10 -4.93 -17.32 4.30
N TRP A 11 -4.43 -16.33 5.05
CA TRP A 11 -4.82 -16.04 6.43
C TRP A 11 -5.17 -14.56 6.67
N ALA A 12 -5.14 -13.72 5.64
CA ALA A 12 -5.45 -12.30 5.72
C ALA A 12 -6.28 -11.86 4.51
N ASP A 13 -7.25 -10.99 4.76
CA ASP A 13 -8.17 -10.45 3.74
C ASP A 13 -7.50 -9.34 2.90
N PHE A 14 -6.19 -9.45 2.64
CA PHE A 14 -5.39 -8.42 1.99
C PHE A 14 -4.49 -8.98 0.86
N ARG A 15 -4.28 -8.17 -0.19
CA ARG A 15 -3.43 -8.48 -1.35
C ARG A 15 -2.33 -7.45 -1.50
N ILE A 16 -1.09 -7.89 -1.68
CA ILE A 16 0.03 -6.99 -2.01
C ILE A 16 0.13 -6.86 -3.52
N THR A 17 0.20 -5.63 -4.03
CA THR A 17 0.43 -5.32 -5.44
C THR A 17 1.68 -4.47 -5.61
N LEU A 18 2.54 -4.86 -6.56
CA LEU A 18 3.66 -4.03 -7.04
C LEU A 18 3.30 -3.45 -8.41
N ALA A 19 3.65 -2.18 -8.63
CA ALA A 19 3.49 -1.52 -9.91
C ALA A 19 4.71 -0.66 -10.25
N GLU A 20 4.85 -0.31 -11.54
CA GLU A 20 5.83 0.69 -11.97
C GLU A 20 5.37 2.10 -11.55
N ARG A 21 6.30 2.90 -11.02
CA ARG A 21 6.05 4.34 -10.82
C ARG A 21 5.86 5.00 -12.20
N PRO A 22 4.78 5.76 -12.43
CA PRO A 22 4.64 6.48 -13.68
C PRO A 22 5.80 7.47 -13.85
N ARG A 23 6.52 7.41 -14.98
CA ARG A 23 7.52 8.42 -15.33
C ARG A 23 6.85 9.79 -15.35
N ALA A 24 7.35 10.72 -14.55
CA ALA A 24 7.00 12.13 -14.69
C ALA A 24 7.35 12.56 -16.12
N LYS A 25 6.34 12.98 -16.90
CA LYS A 25 6.56 13.61 -18.20
C LYS A 25 7.39 14.88 -17.97
N GLY A 26 8.68 14.83 -18.24
CA GLY A 26 9.51 16.02 -18.33
C GLY A 26 8.89 16.97 -19.34
N ARG A 27 8.51 18.18 -18.89
CA ARG A 27 8.11 19.27 -19.78
C ARG A 27 9.32 19.62 -20.63
N GLY A 28 9.33 19.17 -21.88
CA GLY A 28 10.25 19.67 -22.89
C GLY A 28 9.99 21.16 -23.09
N GLN A 29 11.00 21.98 -22.80
CA GLN A 29 11.01 23.39 -23.15
C GLN A 29 11.07 23.52 -24.68
N THR A 30 10.05 24.15 -25.25
CA THR A 30 10.02 24.59 -26.63
C THR A 30 10.93 25.81 -26.78
N PRO A 31 11.88 25.87 -27.73
CA PRO A 31 12.61 27.10 -28.02
C PRO A 31 11.70 28.09 -28.77
N GLN A 32 11.61 29.32 -28.28
CA GLN A 32 11.07 30.46 -29.03
C GLN A 32 12.03 30.83 -30.16
N ALA A 33 11.53 30.86 -31.39
CA ALA A 33 12.22 31.48 -32.53
C ALA A 33 11.70 32.90 -32.72
N GLY A 34 12.63 33.87 -32.72
CA GLY A 34 12.36 35.28 -32.94
C GLY A 34 11.92 35.58 -34.37
N THR A 35 11.01 36.52 -34.48
CA THR A 35 10.58 37.14 -35.74
C THR A 35 11.57 38.23 -36.13
N ASP A 36 12.25 38.09 -37.27
CA ASP A 36 12.87 39.21 -37.95
C ASP A 36 12.42 39.27 -39.41
N SER A 37 11.82 40.40 -39.73
CA SER A 37 11.33 40.79 -41.04
C SER A 37 12.47 41.38 -41.88
N GLY A 38 12.68 40.85 -43.08
CA GLY A 38 13.61 41.44 -44.04
C GLY A 38 13.53 40.79 -45.42
N SER A 39 12.65 41.28 -46.28
CA SER A 39 12.63 40.97 -47.71
C SER A 39 13.92 41.46 -48.39
N PRO A 40 14.48 40.72 -49.35
CA PRO A 40 14.45 41.26 -50.71
C PRO A 40 14.30 40.20 -51.82
N GLY A 41 13.68 40.66 -52.93
CA GLY A 41 14.25 40.43 -54.26
C GLY A 41 13.88 39.13 -54.98
N PHE A 42 12.88 39.23 -55.85
CA PHE A 42 12.55 38.27 -56.90
C PHE A 42 13.77 37.83 -57.74
N ALA A 43 14.05 36.52 -57.73
CA ALA A 43 14.77 35.81 -58.81
C ALA A 43 14.27 34.35 -58.96
N GLY A 44 12.97 34.12 -58.79
CA GLY A 44 12.38 32.77 -58.64
C GLY A 44 12.00 32.03 -59.94
N ARG A 45 12.25 32.57 -61.15
CA ARG A 45 11.78 31.93 -62.39
C ARG A 45 12.82 31.08 -63.14
N GLY A 46 14.10 31.17 -62.77
CA GLY A 46 15.18 30.34 -63.34
C GLY A 46 15.39 29.01 -62.58
N LEU A 47 15.42 29.08 -61.25
CA LEU A 47 15.68 27.93 -60.37
C LEU A 47 14.55 26.88 -60.39
N LEU A 48 13.30 27.31 -60.58
CA LEU A 48 12.16 26.40 -60.71
C LEU A 48 12.21 25.58 -62.02
N ARG A 49 12.81 26.11 -63.10
CA ARG A 49 12.96 25.36 -64.35
C ARG A 49 14.06 24.30 -64.28
N GLU A 50 15.13 24.55 -63.54
CA GLU A 50 16.18 23.54 -63.28
C GLU A 50 15.74 22.50 -62.25
N ALA A 51 14.96 22.88 -61.23
CA ALA A 51 14.36 21.95 -60.28
C ALA A 51 13.39 20.97 -60.95
N VAL A 52 12.60 21.44 -61.92
CA VAL A 52 11.68 20.60 -62.72
C VAL A 52 12.41 19.70 -63.72
N ALA A 53 13.57 20.11 -64.24
CA ALA A 53 14.38 19.26 -65.11
C ALA A 53 15.04 18.08 -64.35
N ARG A 54 15.45 18.29 -63.09
CA ARG A 54 15.95 17.22 -62.20
C ARG A 54 14.86 16.27 -61.68
N LEU A 55 13.58 16.65 -61.75
CA LEU A 55 12.45 15.81 -61.37
C LEU A 55 12.13 14.70 -62.40
N ARG A 56 12.72 14.75 -63.61
CA ARG A 56 12.55 13.74 -64.67
C ARG A 56 13.53 12.56 -64.55
N ASP A 57 14.60 12.71 -63.77
CA ASP A 57 15.48 11.60 -63.42
C ASP A 57 14.86 10.90 -62.20
N GLY A 58 14.33 9.68 -62.37
CA GLY A 58 13.65 8.88 -61.31
C GLY A 58 14.48 8.58 -60.05
N ARG A 59 15.66 9.21 -59.91
CA ARG A 59 16.55 9.20 -58.74
C ARG A 59 15.90 9.79 -57.49
N TRP A 60 14.97 10.75 -57.62
CA TRP A 60 14.26 11.29 -56.45
C TRP A 60 13.29 10.28 -55.83
N VAL A 61 12.67 9.44 -56.65
CA VAL A 61 11.82 8.33 -56.18
C VAL A 61 12.66 7.34 -55.37
N ALA A 62 13.87 7.02 -55.83
CA ALA A 62 14.79 6.16 -55.08
C ALA A 62 15.18 6.76 -53.72
N VAL A 63 15.39 8.08 -53.63
CA VAL A 63 15.68 8.76 -52.36
C VAL A 63 14.47 8.72 -51.43
N VAL A 64 13.25 8.98 -51.93
CA VAL A 64 12.02 8.92 -51.12
C VAL A 64 11.75 7.50 -50.61
N VAL A 65 11.94 6.48 -51.46
CA VAL A 65 11.81 5.07 -51.06
C VAL A 65 12.86 4.68 -50.01
N ALA A 66 14.11 5.12 -50.17
CA ALA A 66 15.16 4.87 -49.19
C ALA A 66 14.86 5.54 -47.84
N LEU A 67 14.35 6.77 -47.83
CA LEU A 67 13.94 7.47 -46.61
C LEU A 67 12.72 6.82 -45.95
N ALA A 68 11.72 6.40 -46.74
CA ALA A 68 10.56 5.68 -46.23
C ALA A 68 10.95 4.31 -45.63
N PHE A 69 11.88 3.60 -46.28
CA PHE A 69 12.43 2.35 -45.77
C PHE A 69 13.19 2.57 -44.45
N LEU A 70 14.06 3.58 -44.38
CA LEU A 70 14.78 3.94 -43.16
C LEU A 70 13.82 4.32 -42.01
N ALA A 71 12.79 5.12 -42.30
CA ALA A 71 11.75 5.47 -41.33
C ALA A 71 10.98 4.22 -40.84
N GLY A 72 10.68 3.27 -41.75
CA GLY A 72 10.08 1.99 -41.42
C GLY A 72 10.96 1.15 -40.50
N VAL A 73 12.25 1.04 -40.80
CA VAL A 73 13.24 0.33 -39.95
C VAL A 73 13.33 0.96 -38.57
N ILE A 74 13.41 2.30 -38.48
CA ILE A 74 13.44 3.03 -37.20
C ILE A 74 12.16 2.80 -36.40
N ALA A 75 10.98 2.83 -37.05
CA ALA A 75 9.71 2.61 -36.38
C ALA A 75 9.57 1.16 -35.86
N ILE A 76 10.01 0.16 -36.63
CA ILE A 76 10.01 -1.25 -36.22
C ILE A 76 10.99 -1.48 -35.08
N ALA A 77 12.23 -0.97 -35.21
CA ALA A 77 13.23 -1.06 -34.15
C ALA A 77 12.74 -0.38 -32.86
N GLY A 78 12.09 0.79 -32.97
CA GLY A 78 11.47 1.47 -31.84
C GLY A 78 10.37 0.65 -31.17
N ARG A 79 9.52 -0.03 -31.96
CA ARG A 79 8.49 -0.94 -31.42
C ARG A 79 9.10 -2.15 -30.71
N ILE A 80 10.10 -2.79 -31.31
CA ILE A 80 10.77 -3.95 -30.70
C ILE A 80 11.49 -3.55 -29.41
N ALA A 81 12.24 -2.45 -29.43
CA ALA A 81 12.92 -1.92 -28.25
C ALA A 81 11.93 -1.54 -27.14
N SER A 82 10.76 -0.95 -27.49
CA SER A 82 9.72 -0.67 -26.52
C SER A 82 9.08 -1.93 -25.92
N GLY A 83 8.96 -3.02 -26.70
CA GLY A 83 8.47 -4.32 -26.23
C GLY A 83 9.46 -4.97 -25.26
N GLN A 84 10.72 -5.05 -25.65
CA GLN A 84 11.79 -5.63 -24.80
C GLN A 84 12.01 -4.84 -23.51
N ALA A 85 11.90 -3.51 -23.55
CA ALA A 85 11.96 -2.69 -22.33
C ALA A 85 10.78 -2.98 -21.38
N ALA A 86 9.59 -3.23 -21.92
CA ALA A 86 8.42 -3.60 -21.12
C ALA A 86 8.55 -5.02 -20.53
N ASP A 87 9.11 -5.95 -21.29
CA ASP A 87 9.33 -7.34 -20.84
C ASP A 87 10.39 -7.42 -19.74
N ASN A 88 11.54 -6.75 -19.90
CA ASN A 88 12.59 -6.69 -18.87
C ASN A 88 12.08 -6.07 -17.56
N LEU A 89 11.24 -5.05 -17.66
CA LEU A 89 10.60 -4.43 -16.49
C LEU A 89 9.59 -5.37 -15.84
N ARG A 90 8.81 -6.12 -16.63
CA ARG A 90 7.89 -7.14 -16.13
C ARG A 90 8.64 -8.20 -15.34
N GLU A 91 9.73 -8.71 -15.89
CA GLU A 91 10.58 -9.70 -15.22
C GLU A 91 11.18 -9.15 -13.93
N THR A 92 11.65 -7.90 -13.94
CA THR A 92 12.18 -7.24 -12.74
C THR A 92 11.10 -7.06 -11.66
N ALA A 93 9.89 -6.63 -12.03
CA ALA A 93 8.77 -6.48 -11.10
C ALA A 93 8.32 -7.83 -10.52
N LEU A 94 8.26 -8.87 -11.35
CA LEU A 94 7.94 -10.23 -10.93
C LEU A 94 9.03 -10.83 -10.03
N ALA A 95 10.30 -10.47 -10.24
CA ALA A 95 11.41 -10.89 -9.38
C ALA A 95 11.45 -10.12 -8.04
N ALA A 96 11.02 -8.85 -8.02
CA ALA A 96 10.99 -8.02 -6.83
C ALA A 96 9.77 -8.29 -5.91
N LEU A 97 8.66 -8.77 -6.47
CA LEU A 97 7.43 -9.05 -5.72
C LEU A 97 7.61 -10.05 -4.57
N PRO A 98 8.22 -11.23 -4.79
CA PRO A 98 8.39 -12.23 -3.74
C PRO A 98 9.23 -11.70 -2.59
N LEU A 99 10.21 -10.83 -2.87
CA LEU A 99 11.05 -10.21 -1.85
C LEU A 99 10.27 -9.18 -1.02
N ALA A 100 9.51 -8.29 -1.67
CA ALA A 100 8.70 -7.29 -0.98
C ALA A 100 7.57 -7.95 -0.15
N ALA A 101 6.87 -8.93 -0.75
CA ALA A 101 5.83 -9.69 -0.07
C ALA A 101 6.39 -10.54 1.07
N GLY A 102 7.50 -11.25 0.84
CA GLY A 102 8.14 -12.10 1.86
C GLY A 102 8.64 -11.31 3.06
N THR A 103 9.21 -10.12 2.85
CA THR A 103 9.68 -9.26 3.95
C THR A 103 8.53 -8.78 4.83
N LEU A 104 7.42 -8.33 4.22
CA LEU A 104 6.24 -7.93 5.01
C LEU A 104 5.62 -9.11 5.74
N THR A 105 5.48 -10.24 5.06
CA THR A 105 4.91 -11.46 5.64
C THR A 105 5.69 -11.89 6.86
N GLY A 106 7.03 -11.90 6.75
CA GLY A 106 7.91 -12.22 7.86
C GLY A 106 7.73 -11.26 9.05
N GLU A 107 7.60 -9.95 8.79
CA GLU A 107 7.38 -8.97 9.85
C GLU A 107 6.02 -9.13 10.54
N ILE A 108 4.94 -9.35 9.76
CA ILE A 108 3.60 -9.58 10.35
C ILE A 108 3.55 -10.90 11.13
N GLU A 109 4.12 -11.99 10.60
CA GLU A 109 4.17 -13.29 11.28
C GLU A 109 4.95 -13.20 12.60
N LYS A 110 6.08 -12.48 12.61
CA LYS A 110 6.84 -12.21 13.83
C LYS A 110 5.96 -11.49 14.87
N GLN A 111 5.24 -10.45 14.45
CA GLN A 111 4.38 -9.66 15.35
C GLN A 111 3.17 -10.46 15.87
N ARG A 112 2.66 -11.42 15.08
CA ARG A 112 1.55 -12.30 15.45
C ARG A 112 1.86 -13.19 16.66
N LEU A 113 3.13 -13.49 16.89
CA LEU A 113 3.56 -14.29 18.03
C LEU A 113 3.33 -13.58 19.38
N VAL A 114 3.35 -12.25 19.41
CA VAL A 114 3.23 -11.49 20.66
C VAL A 114 1.87 -11.68 21.34
N PRO A 115 0.72 -11.40 20.70
CA PRO A 115 -0.59 -11.64 21.34
C PRO A 115 -0.81 -13.13 21.64
N LEU A 116 -0.26 -14.03 20.81
CA LEU A 116 -0.34 -15.48 21.04
C LEU A 116 0.38 -15.91 22.33
N VAL A 117 1.57 -15.35 22.59
CA VAL A 117 2.32 -15.60 23.83
C VAL A 117 1.63 -14.94 25.03
N LEU A 118 1.17 -13.70 24.88
CA LEU A 118 0.42 -12.99 25.94
C LEU A 118 -0.86 -13.72 26.34
N ALA A 119 -1.53 -14.39 25.39
CA ALA A 119 -2.71 -15.21 25.67
C ALA A 119 -2.44 -16.44 26.55
N ARG A 120 -1.16 -16.82 26.72
CA ARG A 120 -0.73 -17.92 27.59
C ARG A 120 -0.06 -17.44 28.87
N ASP A 121 0.09 -16.13 29.04
CA ASP A 121 0.80 -15.52 30.15
C ASP A 121 -0.06 -15.50 31.42
N ASP A 122 0.53 -15.94 32.54
CA ASP A 122 -0.20 -16.02 33.82
C ASP A 122 -0.54 -14.65 34.41
N ALA A 123 0.25 -13.60 34.13
CA ALA A 123 -0.08 -12.26 34.57
C ALA A 123 -1.30 -11.71 33.80
N VAL A 124 -1.38 -11.97 32.48
CA VAL A 124 -2.54 -11.61 31.65
C VAL A 124 -3.79 -12.36 32.11
N ARG A 125 -3.70 -13.70 32.27
CA ARG A 125 -4.83 -14.51 32.77
C ARG A 125 -5.27 -14.08 34.16
N GLY A 126 -4.29 -13.85 35.06
CA GLY A 126 -4.55 -13.40 36.42
C GLY A 126 -5.27 -12.04 36.47
N ALA A 127 -4.86 -11.09 35.63
CA ALA A 127 -5.52 -9.80 35.50
C ALA A 127 -6.95 -9.94 34.98
N LEU A 128 -7.18 -10.75 33.93
CA LEU A 128 -8.53 -10.99 33.38
C LEU A 128 -9.46 -11.66 34.39
N ARG A 129 -8.99 -12.61 35.21
CA ARG A 129 -9.79 -13.18 36.32
C ARG A 129 -10.21 -12.16 37.36
N ARG A 130 -9.43 -11.08 37.53
CA ARG A 130 -9.67 -10.00 38.49
C ARG A 130 -10.18 -8.72 37.83
N ALA A 131 -10.57 -8.77 36.55
CA ALA A 131 -11.02 -7.61 35.80
C ALA A 131 -12.02 -6.76 36.61
N GLY A 132 -11.79 -5.45 36.64
CA GLY A 132 -12.60 -4.48 37.38
C GLY A 132 -12.35 -4.40 38.90
N LYS A 133 -11.46 -5.22 39.49
CA LYS A 133 -11.24 -5.24 40.96
C LYS A 133 -9.99 -4.50 41.41
N MET A 134 -8.96 -4.37 40.56
CA MET A 134 -7.69 -3.72 40.91
C MET A 134 -7.08 -2.99 39.72
N LYS A 135 -6.25 -1.97 39.98
CA LYS A 135 -5.42 -1.34 38.95
C LYS A 135 -4.25 -2.28 38.58
N GLU A 136 -4.15 -2.65 37.32
CA GLU A 136 -3.15 -3.62 36.83
C GLU A 136 -1.83 -2.93 36.44
N LYS A 137 -1.27 -2.10 37.34
CA LYS A 137 -0.06 -1.29 37.05
C LYS A 137 1.12 -2.16 36.58
N ALA A 138 1.39 -3.26 37.28
CA ALA A 138 2.48 -4.16 36.93
C ALA A 138 2.29 -4.77 35.52
N LEU A 139 1.05 -5.05 35.12
CA LEU A 139 0.76 -5.51 33.78
C LEU A 139 0.95 -4.39 32.75
N ASN A 140 0.48 -3.17 33.03
CA ASN A 140 0.71 -2.01 32.14
C ASN A 140 2.21 -1.80 31.86
N ASP A 141 3.04 -1.81 32.91
CA ASP A 141 4.50 -1.65 32.79
C ASP A 141 5.11 -2.78 31.94
N LYS A 142 4.65 -4.03 32.14
CA LYS A 142 5.06 -5.18 31.33
C LYS A 142 4.66 -5.03 29.86
N LEU A 143 3.42 -4.68 29.58
CA LEU A 143 2.93 -4.47 28.21
C LEU A 143 3.68 -3.33 27.52
N LYS A 144 4.05 -2.28 28.27
CA LYS A 144 4.86 -1.16 27.77
C LYS A 144 6.26 -1.60 27.35
N SER A 145 6.94 -2.42 28.16
CA SER A 145 8.24 -2.99 27.80
C SER A 145 8.13 -3.85 26.53
N ILE A 146 7.17 -4.76 26.49
CA ILE A 146 6.98 -5.66 25.34
C ILE A 146 6.62 -4.87 24.08
N ALA A 147 5.81 -3.82 24.18
CA ALA A 147 5.47 -2.97 23.04
C ALA A 147 6.72 -2.29 22.47
N GLY A 148 7.62 -1.79 23.32
CA GLY A 148 8.91 -1.24 22.92
C GLY A 148 9.78 -2.27 22.19
N ASP A 149 9.96 -3.45 22.78
CA ASP A 149 10.79 -4.52 22.21
C ASP A 149 10.24 -5.04 20.87
N ALA A 150 8.91 -5.12 20.75
CA ALA A 150 8.22 -5.55 19.55
C ALA A 150 8.06 -4.44 18.49
N SER A 151 8.48 -3.19 18.78
CA SER A 151 8.21 -2.02 17.94
C SER A 151 6.71 -1.85 17.62
N ALA A 152 5.85 -2.24 18.56
CA ALA A 152 4.40 -2.11 18.44
C ALA A 152 3.95 -0.72 18.91
N SER A 153 2.98 -0.14 18.22
CA SER A 153 2.40 1.14 18.60
C SER A 153 1.58 1.07 19.89
N ALA A 154 0.96 -0.09 20.16
CA ALA A 154 0.28 -0.37 21.41
C ALA A 154 0.09 -1.88 21.63
N ILE A 155 0.06 -2.31 22.88
CA ILE A 155 -0.39 -3.63 23.30
C ILE A 155 -1.41 -3.44 24.43
N TYR A 156 -2.53 -4.15 24.38
CA TYR A 156 -3.58 -4.00 25.38
C TYR A 156 -4.39 -5.28 25.54
N ILE A 157 -5.01 -5.42 26.70
CA ILE A 157 -5.78 -6.59 27.12
C ILE A 157 -7.23 -6.17 27.30
N ILE A 158 -8.13 -6.88 26.64
CA ILE A 158 -9.58 -6.63 26.64
C ILE A 158 -10.25 -7.78 27.40
N ASP A 159 -11.18 -7.46 28.31
CA ASP A 159 -11.98 -8.46 29.01
C ASP A 159 -13.14 -9.00 28.16
N THR A 160 -13.91 -9.94 28.71
CA THR A 160 -15.07 -10.53 28.02
C THR A 160 -16.22 -9.55 27.78
N ALA A 161 -16.23 -8.40 28.47
CA ALA A 161 -17.21 -7.34 28.25
C ALA A 161 -16.76 -6.35 27.17
N GLY A 162 -15.62 -6.60 26.52
CA GLY A 162 -15.08 -5.73 25.47
C GLY A 162 -14.33 -4.52 26.01
N ILE A 163 -14.08 -4.43 27.32
CA ILE A 163 -13.41 -3.29 27.94
C ILE A 163 -11.92 -3.58 28.07
N ALA A 164 -11.09 -2.64 27.62
CA ALA A 164 -9.65 -2.74 27.83
C ALA A 164 -9.29 -2.52 29.30
N ILE A 165 -8.74 -3.53 29.96
CA ILE A 165 -8.39 -3.49 31.40
C ILE A 165 -6.94 -3.10 31.66
N SER A 166 -6.06 -3.24 30.65
CA SER A 166 -4.64 -2.93 30.74
C SER A 166 -4.10 -2.57 29.36
N ALA A 167 -3.14 -1.64 29.31
CA ALA A 167 -2.55 -1.19 28.07
C ALA A 167 -1.11 -0.70 28.27
N SER A 168 -0.29 -0.82 27.23
CA SER A 168 1.08 -0.30 27.17
C SER A 168 1.15 1.22 27.29
N ASN A 169 0.10 1.91 26.84
CA ASN A 169 -0.05 3.36 26.88
C ASN A 169 -0.93 3.84 28.05
N ALA A 170 -1.04 3.04 29.12
CA ALA A 170 -1.94 3.36 30.24
C ALA A 170 -1.64 4.71 30.92
N ASP A 171 -0.38 5.16 30.88
CA ASP A 171 0.07 6.44 31.47
C ASP A 171 0.02 7.62 30.48
N GLU A 172 -0.48 7.40 29.26
CA GLU A 172 -0.56 8.44 28.23
C GLU A 172 -1.96 9.08 28.17
N PRO A 173 -2.09 10.34 27.72
CA PRO A 173 -3.39 10.99 27.55
C PRO A 173 -4.35 10.21 26.63
N ALA A 174 -3.81 9.52 25.63
CA ALA A 174 -4.53 8.67 24.69
C ALA A 174 -4.59 7.20 25.15
N SER A 175 -4.71 6.97 26.46
CA SER A 175 -4.76 5.63 27.06
C SER A 175 -5.94 4.81 26.54
N PHE A 176 -5.68 3.52 26.31
CA PHE A 176 -6.72 2.59 25.87
C PHE A 176 -7.49 1.95 27.02
N VAL A 177 -7.03 2.11 28.27
CA VAL A 177 -7.70 1.52 29.43
C VAL A 177 -9.09 2.13 29.62
N GLY A 178 -10.10 1.28 29.82
CA GLY A 178 -11.50 1.66 30.03
C GLY A 178 -12.29 1.88 28.74
N ILE A 179 -11.66 1.79 27.58
CA ILE A 179 -12.35 1.93 26.29
C ILE A 179 -13.07 0.63 25.91
N ASP A 180 -14.29 0.78 25.39
CA ASP A 180 -15.10 -0.31 24.83
C ASP A 180 -14.67 -0.60 23.39
N TYR A 181 -14.39 -1.88 23.11
CA TYR A 181 -13.97 -2.42 21.82
C TYR A 181 -14.92 -3.51 21.29
N ASN A 182 -16.12 -3.66 21.85
CA ASN A 182 -17.12 -4.66 21.38
C ASN A 182 -17.49 -4.52 19.90
N PHE A 183 -17.41 -3.30 19.37
CA PHE A 183 -17.69 -3.01 17.95
C PHE A 183 -16.55 -3.41 17.01
N ARG A 184 -15.36 -3.76 17.54
CA ARG A 184 -14.20 -4.08 16.71
C ARG A 184 -14.25 -5.53 16.24
N HIS A 185 -14.14 -5.71 14.92
CA HIS A 185 -14.13 -7.02 14.29
C HIS A 185 -13.03 -7.93 14.85
N TYR A 186 -11.81 -7.41 15.07
CA TYR A 186 -10.73 -8.21 15.65
C TYR A 186 -11.08 -8.77 17.04
N PHE A 187 -11.91 -8.08 17.83
CA PHE A 187 -12.29 -8.54 19.17
C PHE A 187 -13.35 -9.64 19.05
N GLN A 188 -14.41 -9.39 18.27
CA GLN A 188 -15.49 -10.35 18.03
C GLN A 188 -14.99 -11.66 17.41
N GLU A 189 -14.12 -11.56 16.40
CA GLU A 189 -13.52 -12.72 15.75
C GLU A 189 -12.53 -13.45 16.65
N ALA A 190 -11.68 -12.74 17.40
CA ALA A 190 -10.78 -13.41 18.32
C ALA A 190 -11.57 -14.16 19.40
N MET A 191 -12.62 -13.56 19.96
CA MET A 191 -13.49 -14.22 20.94
C MET A 191 -14.15 -15.49 20.40
N SER A 192 -14.59 -15.50 19.13
CA SER A 192 -15.25 -16.66 18.51
C SER A 192 -14.27 -17.69 17.95
N LYS A 193 -13.29 -17.27 17.13
CA LYS A 193 -12.36 -18.13 16.37
C LYS A 193 -11.03 -18.37 17.07
N GLY A 194 -10.72 -17.64 18.14
CA GLY A 194 -9.48 -17.77 18.93
C GLY A 194 -8.36 -16.81 18.52
N ALA A 195 -8.39 -16.30 17.29
CA ALA A 195 -7.48 -15.28 16.80
C ALA A 195 -8.15 -14.46 15.69
N ALA A 196 -7.68 -13.25 15.49
CA ALA A 196 -8.14 -12.38 14.41
C ALA A 196 -7.08 -11.37 14.00
N SER A 197 -7.27 -10.78 12.83
CA SER A 197 -6.52 -9.63 12.38
C SER A 197 -7.44 -8.63 11.72
N GLN A 198 -7.18 -7.35 11.89
CA GLN A 198 -7.95 -6.29 11.24
C GLN A 198 -7.03 -5.13 10.93
N TYR A 199 -7.10 -4.59 9.71
CA TYR A 199 -6.51 -3.28 9.43
C TYR A 199 -7.58 -2.22 9.61
N GLY A 200 -7.24 -1.09 10.25
CA GLY A 200 -8.21 -0.02 10.42
C GLY A 200 -7.64 1.23 11.06
N LEU A 201 -8.47 2.26 11.12
CA LEU A 201 -8.18 3.52 11.78
C LEU A 201 -8.43 3.38 13.29
N GLY A 202 -7.44 3.77 14.09
CA GLY A 202 -7.59 3.80 15.54
C GLY A 202 -8.50 4.95 15.96
N THR A 203 -9.58 4.65 16.68
CA THR A 203 -10.58 5.64 17.14
C THR A 203 -10.00 6.63 18.14
N ILE A 204 -9.06 6.17 18.98
CA ILE A 204 -8.40 7.02 19.98
C ILE A 204 -7.15 7.69 19.38
N SER A 205 -6.30 6.93 18.71
CA SER A 205 -5.02 7.44 18.18
C SER A 205 -5.15 8.25 16.88
N GLY A 206 -6.23 8.08 16.12
CA GLY A 206 -6.37 8.65 14.76
C GLY A 206 -5.39 8.09 13.72
N ARG A 207 -4.55 7.11 14.09
CA ARG A 207 -3.54 6.53 13.20
C ARG A 207 -3.94 5.13 12.70
N PRO A 208 -3.76 4.84 11.41
CA PRO A 208 -4.07 3.54 10.85
C PRO A 208 -3.09 2.48 11.33
N GLY A 209 -3.53 1.24 11.45
CA GLY A 209 -2.66 0.15 11.86
C GLY A 209 -3.29 -1.22 11.67
N LEU A 210 -2.42 -2.23 11.72
CA LEU A 210 -2.79 -3.63 11.76
C LEU A 210 -2.95 -4.06 13.22
N TYR A 211 -4.13 -4.55 13.54
CA TYR A 211 -4.50 -5.12 14.83
C TYR A 211 -4.40 -6.63 14.73
N LEU A 212 -3.57 -7.23 15.59
CA LEU A 212 -3.40 -8.68 15.71
C LEU A 212 -3.93 -9.09 17.09
N ALA A 213 -4.91 -9.98 17.10
CA ALA A 213 -5.65 -10.36 18.29
C ALA A 213 -5.57 -11.86 18.54
N SER A 214 -5.45 -12.25 19.81
CA SER A 214 -5.50 -13.64 20.25
C SER A 214 -6.34 -13.77 21.52
N ARG A 215 -7.25 -14.74 21.54
CA ARG A 215 -8.12 -15.02 22.68
C ARG A 215 -7.30 -15.58 23.83
N VAL A 216 -7.56 -15.05 25.01
CA VAL A 216 -7.01 -15.57 26.25
C VAL A 216 -8.00 -16.59 26.79
N ASP A 217 -7.60 -17.85 26.85
CA ASP A 217 -8.41 -18.94 27.39
C ASP A 217 -7.86 -19.41 28.75
N ASP A 218 -8.77 -19.84 29.62
CA ASP A 218 -8.47 -20.49 30.88
C ASP A 218 -9.41 -21.66 31.13
N GLY A 219 -8.86 -22.86 31.31
CA GLY A 219 -9.66 -24.08 31.49
C GLY A 219 -10.68 -24.31 30.36
N GLY A 220 -10.36 -23.88 29.13
CA GLY A 220 -11.26 -23.96 27.97
C GLY A 220 -12.34 -22.88 27.90
N LYS A 221 -12.34 -21.90 28.81
CA LYS A 221 -13.26 -20.76 28.80
C LYS A 221 -12.56 -19.48 28.34
N PRO A 222 -13.18 -18.71 27.41
CA PRO A 222 -12.68 -17.38 27.06
C PRO A 222 -12.67 -16.45 28.28
N LEU A 223 -11.53 -15.80 28.52
CA LEU A 223 -11.35 -14.76 29.53
C LEU A 223 -11.25 -13.35 28.94
N GLY A 224 -10.93 -13.23 27.65
CA GLY A 224 -10.70 -11.95 27.00
C GLY A 224 -9.81 -12.07 25.77
N VAL A 225 -9.21 -10.97 25.34
CA VAL A 225 -8.38 -10.90 24.14
C VAL A 225 -7.11 -10.08 24.41
N ALA A 226 -5.96 -10.62 24.02
CA ALA A 226 -4.72 -9.87 23.92
C ALA A 226 -4.60 -9.27 22.52
N VAL A 227 -4.34 -7.97 22.43
CA VAL A 227 -4.26 -7.24 21.15
C VAL A 227 -2.93 -6.51 21.04
N LEU A 228 -2.33 -6.60 19.87
CA LEU A 228 -1.16 -5.84 19.45
C LEU A 228 -1.53 -4.98 18.24
N LYS A 229 -1.20 -3.69 18.29
CA LYS A 229 -1.37 -2.74 17.17
C LYS A 229 -0.01 -2.39 16.59
N VAL A 230 0.15 -2.60 15.28
CA VAL A 230 1.35 -2.20 14.53
C VAL A 230 0.98 -1.13 13.51
N GLU A 231 1.86 -0.15 13.39
CA GLU A 231 1.79 0.87 12.37
C GLU A 231 2.77 0.52 11.25
N LEU A 232 2.38 0.76 10.00
CA LEU A 232 3.15 0.32 8.84
C LEU A 232 4.09 1.40 8.30
N ASP A 233 4.22 2.55 8.99
CA ASP A 233 5.02 3.69 8.54
C ASP A 233 6.47 3.32 8.22
N GLY A 234 7.10 2.45 9.03
CA GLY A 234 8.46 1.96 8.78
C GLY A 234 8.57 1.06 7.55
N VAL A 235 7.59 0.18 7.35
CA VAL A 235 7.48 -0.67 6.16
C VAL A 235 7.29 0.19 4.91
N GLU A 236 6.37 1.14 4.97
CA GLU A 236 6.07 2.05 3.86
C GLU A 236 7.25 2.98 3.54
N ALA A 237 8.04 3.37 4.55
CA ALA A 237 9.29 4.10 4.35
C ALA A 237 10.32 3.28 3.55
N ASN A 238 10.46 1.99 3.87
CA ASN A 238 11.35 1.09 3.13
C ASN A 238 10.84 0.87 1.68
N TRP A 239 9.52 0.78 1.48
CA TRP A 239 8.99 0.71 0.12
C TRP A 239 9.22 2.01 -0.66
N ARG A 240 9.08 3.17 -0.02
CA ARG A 240 9.37 4.48 -0.63
C ARG A 240 10.82 4.59 -1.11
N SER A 241 11.77 4.05 -0.36
CA SER A 241 13.20 4.07 -0.73
C SER A 241 13.56 3.03 -1.80
N SER A 242 12.76 1.98 -1.98
CA SER A 242 13.01 0.93 -2.98
C SER A 242 12.88 1.40 -4.44
N GLY A 243 12.23 2.55 -4.68
CA GLY A 243 11.94 3.07 -6.03
C GLY A 243 10.72 2.43 -6.70
N PHE A 244 10.17 1.36 -6.13
CA PHE A 244 8.95 0.71 -6.61
C PHE A 244 7.69 1.32 -6.01
N LEU A 245 6.59 1.29 -6.78
CA LEU A 245 5.26 1.57 -6.26
C LEU A 245 4.72 0.28 -5.65
N VAL A 246 4.56 0.26 -4.34
CA VAL A 246 4.11 -0.92 -3.58
C VAL A 246 2.87 -0.52 -2.80
N PHE A 247 1.82 -1.33 -2.85
CA PHE A 247 0.64 -1.10 -2.05
C PHE A 247 -0.06 -2.40 -1.68
N ILE A 248 -0.90 -2.32 -0.65
CA ILE A 248 -1.73 -3.41 -0.15
C ILE A 248 -3.17 -2.98 -0.28
N THR A 249 -4.02 -3.86 -0.79
CA THR A 249 -5.46 -3.65 -0.75
C THR A 249 -6.15 -4.69 0.10
N ASP A 250 -7.36 -4.37 0.56
CA ASP A 250 -8.31 -5.40 0.96
C ASP A 250 -8.92 -6.14 -0.25
N GLU A 251 -9.80 -7.10 0.05
CA GLU A 251 -10.53 -7.89 -0.96
C GLU A 251 -11.39 -7.03 -1.89
N ARG A 252 -11.82 -5.85 -1.43
CA ARG A 252 -12.64 -4.88 -2.18
C ARG A 252 -11.79 -3.98 -3.08
N GLY A 253 -10.48 -3.97 -2.88
CA GLY A 253 -9.55 -3.13 -3.64
C GLY A 253 -9.31 -1.75 -3.02
N VAL A 254 -9.62 -1.54 -1.74
CA VAL A 254 -9.26 -0.33 -0.99
C VAL A 254 -7.81 -0.43 -0.54
N VAL A 255 -7.01 0.59 -0.86
CA VAL A 255 -5.59 0.65 -0.49
C VAL A 255 -5.43 0.93 1.00
N LEU A 256 -4.70 0.07 1.70
CA LEU A 256 -4.49 0.11 3.14
C LEU A 256 -3.11 0.62 3.53
N ALA A 257 -2.09 0.06 2.88
CA ALA A 257 -0.69 0.44 3.05
C ALA A 257 -0.09 0.74 1.68
N THR A 258 0.79 1.74 1.58
CA THR A 258 1.28 2.19 0.27
C THR A 258 2.60 2.96 0.36
N SER A 259 3.45 2.79 -0.64
CA SER A 259 4.62 3.65 -0.85
C SER A 259 4.26 5.04 -1.40
N GLN A 260 3.00 5.27 -1.77
CA GLN A 260 2.48 6.56 -2.20
C GLN A 260 1.36 7.04 -1.25
N PRO A 261 1.65 7.97 -0.31
CA PRO A 261 0.70 8.34 0.75
C PRO A 261 -0.69 8.76 0.26
N ASP A 262 -0.77 9.50 -0.85
CA ASP A 262 -2.03 9.99 -1.43
C ASP A 262 -2.99 8.88 -1.90
N TRP A 263 -2.49 7.64 -2.01
CA TRP A 263 -3.30 6.49 -2.41
C TRP A 263 -3.94 5.79 -1.23
N ARG A 264 -3.52 6.09 0.02
CA ARG A 264 -4.09 5.43 1.19
C ARG A 264 -5.58 5.73 1.27
N PHE A 265 -6.38 4.69 1.48
CA PHE A 265 -7.84 4.72 1.49
C PHE A 265 -8.48 5.17 0.18
N ARG A 266 -7.78 5.03 -0.95
CA ARG A 266 -8.39 5.07 -2.28
C ARG A 266 -8.75 3.68 -2.76
N ALA A 267 -9.77 3.56 -3.59
CA ALA A 267 -10.10 2.31 -4.25
C ALA A 267 -9.39 2.20 -5.60
N LEU A 268 -8.96 1.00 -5.99
CA LEU A 268 -8.36 0.77 -7.31
C LEU A 268 -9.35 0.94 -8.48
N GLY A 269 -10.64 0.94 -8.19
CA GLY A 269 -11.73 1.18 -9.11
C GLY A 269 -13.01 1.54 -8.35
N PRO A 270 -14.11 1.86 -9.06
CA PRO A 270 -15.37 2.19 -8.43
C PRO A 270 -15.88 1.04 -7.54
N LEU A 271 -16.26 1.36 -6.30
CA LEU A 271 -16.88 0.42 -5.37
C LEU A 271 -18.41 0.47 -5.48
N SER A 272 -19.07 -0.66 -5.22
CA SER A 272 -20.51 -0.67 -5.02
C SER A 272 -20.88 0.07 -3.72
N ALA A 273 -22.15 0.46 -3.58
CA ALA A 273 -22.63 1.09 -2.33
C ALA A 273 -22.48 0.13 -1.12
N GLU A 274 -22.68 -1.17 -1.35
CA GLU A 274 -22.50 -2.22 -0.36
C GLU A 274 -21.02 -2.35 0.06
N ASP A 275 -20.10 -2.44 -0.91
CA ASP A 275 -18.67 -2.53 -0.64
C ASP A 275 -18.13 -1.27 0.06
N THR A 276 -18.67 -0.10 -0.28
CA THR A 276 -18.32 1.18 0.36
C THR A 276 -18.72 1.16 1.83
N ALA A 277 -19.98 0.80 2.13
CA ALA A 277 -20.47 0.72 3.50
C ALA A 277 -19.67 -0.32 4.32
N ALA A 278 -19.43 -1.50 3.74
CA ALA A 278 -18.63 -2.54 4.37
C ALA A 278 -17.17 -2.10 4.61
N ALA A 279 -16.59 -1.31 3.71
CA ALA A 279 -15.23 -0.78 3.87
C ALA A 279 -15.16 0.29 4.96
N HIS A 280 -16.13 1.20 5.05
CA HIS A 280 -16.24 2.16 6.17
C HIS A 280 -16.35 1.46 7.51
N GLU A 281 -17.23 0.46 7.61
CA GLU A 281 -17.40 -0.34 8.82
C GLU A 281 -16.12 -1.09 9.18
N HIS A 282 -15.53 -1.85 8.24
CA HIS A 282 -14.38 -2.69 8.56
C HIS A 282 -13.13 -1.86 8.87
N LEU A 283 -12.88 -0.77 8.13
CA LEU A 283 -11.73 0.10 8.37
C LEU A 283 -11.95 1.05 9.54
N GLN A 284 -13.19 1.17 10.03
CA GLN A 284 -13.58 2.16 11.03
C GLN A 284 -13.17 3.57 10.55
N PHE A 285 -13.36 3.77 9.25
CA PHE A 285 -13.01 4.96 8.49
C PHE A 285 -14.32 5.72 8.25
N GLY A 286 -14.36 7.01 8.59
CA GLY A 286 -15.58 7.82 8.48
C GLY A 286 -16.06 8.02 7.04
N ASP A 287 -17.06 8.88 6.83
CA ASP A 287 -17.78 9.07 5.56
C ASP A 287 -16.95 9.59 4.35
N ALA A 288 -15.62 9.60 4.44
CA ALA A 288 -14.76 9.99 3.32
C ALA A 288 -14.89 8.97 2.17
N GLY A 289 -15.13 9.47 0.95
CA GLY A 289 -15.28 8.63 -0.23
C GLY A 289 -13.98 7.92 -0.62
N PHE A 290 -14.09 6.68 -1.10
CA PHE A 290 -12.99 5.93 -1.71
C PHE A 290 -12.80 6.34 -3.18
N GLU A 291 -12.42 7.60 -3.42
CA GLU A 291 -12.19 8.10 -4.78
C GLU A 291 -10.99 7.40 -5.43
N PRO A 292 -11.08 6.97 -6.70
CA PRO A 292 -10.00 6.28 -7.40
C PRO A 292 -8.77 7.16 -7.74
#